data_AF-A0A2V9RMR2-F1
#
_entry.id   AF-A0A2V9RMR2-F1
#
_cell.length_a   1.000
_cell.length_b   1.000
_cell.length_c   1.000
_cell.angle_alpha   90.00
_cell.angle_beta   90.00
_cell.angle_gamma   90.00
#
_symmetry.space_group_name_H-M   'P 1'
#
loop_
_entity.id
_entity.type
_entity.pdbx_description
1 polymer ?
#
loop_
_entity_poly.entity_id
_entity_poly.type
_entity_poly.pdbx_seq_one_letter_code
_entity_poly.pdbx_strand_id
1 'polypeptide(L)'
;MSNQRLPPRETQIIDPNRKITFSFDNQTVSGFAGDTIGSALYAAGVRVFSRSFKYHRPRGLFCVDGKCPNCLMNVNGCPNVRICTEPVNEGDKVRHQNAWPSLELDFLSITEKLDRFLPPGFYYKTMINPRFWHLAEPFLRRAAGLGEIDIQERSSHHCEHVYEYCDVAIVGGGPAGMAAALEMANEKIRVFLIDDQPELGGHLRYSISALTGPAEFAGKSGRETPRNRFWLL
;
A
#
# COMPACT_ATOMS: atom_id res chain seq x y z
N MET A 1 -15.88 17.23 3.95
CA MET A 1 -15.02 16.18 4.53
C MET A 1 -14.34 16.74 5.76
N SER A 2 -14.48 16.10 6.93
CA SER A 2 -13.78 16.51 8.15
C SER A 2 -12.34 16.00 8.05
N ASN A 3 -11.34 16.88 8.19
CA ASN A 3 -9.93 16.53 8.11
C ASN A 3 -9.48 15.84 9.41
N GLN A 4 -9.56 14.51 9.45
CA GLN A 4 -9.27 13.70 10.64
C GLN A 4 -7.78 13.29 10.68
N ARG A 5 -6.89 14.26 10.89
CA ARG A 5 -5.45 14.01 11.02
C ARG A 5 -5.01 13.96 12.47
N LEU A 6 -3.98 13.16 12.73
CA LEU A 6 -3.28 13.15 14.00
C LEU A 6 -2.54 14.48 14.22
N PRO A 7 -2.30 14.89 15.47
CA PRO A 7 -1.46 16.07 15.74
C PRO A 7 -0.04 15.85 15.20
N PRO A 8 0.66 16.93 14.80
CA PRO A 8 2.03 16.84 14.33
C PRO A 8 2.99 16.16 15.32
N ARG A 9 3.98 15.44 14.79
CA ARG A 9 4.99 14.71 15.56
C ARG A 9 6.37 14.90 14.94
N GLU A 10 7.42 14.65 15.72
CA GLU A 10 8.81 14.74 15.23
C GLU A 10 9.10 13.79 14.06
N THR A 11 8.44 12.62 14.03
CA THR A 11 8.58 11.64 12.94
C THR A 11 7.59 11.85 11.79
N GLN A 12 6.93 13.01 11.73
CA GLN A 12 5.98 13.31 10.64
C GLN A 12 6.73 13.52 9.32
N ILE A 13 6.36 12.73 8.32
CA ILE A 13 6.90 12.84 6.95
C ILE A 13 6.02 13.76 6.07
N ILE A 14 4.75 13.95 6.47
CA ILE A 14 3.78 14.74 5.71
C ILE A 14 4.10 16.23 5.83
N ASP A 15 4.22 16.93 4.69
CA ASP A 15 4.35 18.40 4.64
C ASP A 15 2.96 19.06 4.51
N PRO A 16 2.44 19.69 5.59
CA PRO A 16 1.11 20.29 5.58
C PRO A 16 1.00 21.55 4.71
N ASN A 17 2.12 22.14 4.25
CA ASN A 17 2.09 23.33 3.42
C ASN A 17 1.95 23.00 1.93
N ARG A 18 2.26 21.76 1.54
CA ARG A 18 2.20 21.31 0.15
C ARG A 18 0.99 20.41 -0.06
N LYS A 19 -0.13 21.03 -0.39
CA LYS A 19 -1.38 20.33 -0.70
C LYS A 19 -1.28 19.59 -2.04
N ILE A 20 -1.83 18.38 -2.08
CA ILE A 20 -1.97 17.55 -3.27
C ILE A 20 -3.45 17.28 -3.52
N THR A 21 -3.89 17.36 -4.77
CA THR A 21 -5.28 17.06 -5.16
C THR A 21 -5.32 15.87 -6.11
N PHE A 22 -6.25 14.95 -5.84
CA PHE A 22 -6.47 13.77 -6.67
C PHE A 22 -7.97 13.42 -6.72
N SER A 23 -8.33 12.43 -7.53
CA SER A 23 -9.71 11.97 -7.68
C SER A 23 -9.88 10.56 -7.11
N PHE A 24 -10.98 10.37 -6.37
CA PHE A 24 -11.42 9.07 -5.86
C PHE A 24 -12.89 8.85 -6.25
N ASP A 25 -13.18 7.83 -7.05
CA ASP A 25 -14.53 7.56 -7.56
C ASP A 25 -15.21 8.80 -8.17
N ASN A 26 -14.45 9.57 -8.97
CA ASN A 26 -14.85 10.84 -9.59
C ASN A 26 -15.11 12.01 -8.61
N GLN A 27 -14.80 11.84 -7.31
CA GLN A 27 -14.84 12.92 -6.33
C GLN A 27 -13.44 13.46 -6.08
N THR A 28 -13.32 14.78 -5.98
CA THR A 28 -12.05 15.41 -5.64
C THR A 28 -11.72 15.20 -4.17
N VAL A 29 -10.52 14.68 -3.89
CA VAL A 29 -9.97 14.49 -2.55
C VAL A 29 -8.67 15.30 -2.44
N SER A 30 -8.40 15.81 -1.25
CA SER A 30 -7.16 16.53 -0.94
C SER A 30 -6.31 15.74 0.05
N GLY A 31 -5.03 15.64 -0.26
CA GLY A 31 -3.97 15.18 0.63
C GLY A 31 -2.85 16.21 0.73
N PHE A 32 -1.70 15.78 1.22
CA PHE A 32 -0.49 16.56 1.33
C PHE A 32 0.71 15.76 0.81
N ALA A 33 1.80 16.43 0.46
CA ALA A 33 3.04 15.75 0.11
C ALA A 33 3.52 14.87 1.28
N GLY A 34 3.90 13.63 0.98
CA GLY A 34 4.25 12.62 1.97
C GLY A 34 3.07 11.73 2.42
N ASP A 35 1.82 12.07 2.05
CA ASP A 35 0.71 11.13 2.21
C ASP A 35 0.85 9.94 1.25
N THR A 36 0.38 8.78 1.69
CA THR A 36 -0.09 7.73 0.79
C THR A 36 -1.54 7.97 0.41
N ILE A 37 -2.00 7.42 -0.72
CA ILE A 37 -3.40 7.49 -1.14
C ILE A 37 -4.32 7.03 0.01
N GLY A 38 -3.94 5.95 0.69
CA GLY A 38 -4.68 5.40 1.83
C GLY A 38 -4.76 6.35 3.01
N SER A 39 -3.65 7.00 3.37
CA SER A 39 -3.62 7.99 4.46
C SER A 39 -4.46 9.24 4.12
N ALA A 40 -4.41 9.73 2.88
CA ALA A 40 -5.19 10.88 2.44
C ALA A 40 -6.69 10.58 2.43
N LEU A 41 -7.11 9.41 1.92
CA LEU A 41 -8.51 8.97 1.97
C LEU A 41 -9.01 8.80 3.41
N TYR A 42 -8.17 8.24 4.30
CA TYR A 42 -8.51 8.10 5.70
C TYR A 42 -8.70 9.47 6.37
N ALA A 43 -7.80 10.43 6.10
CA ALA A 43 -7.90 11.80 6.59
C ALA A 43 -9.16 12.51 6.05
N ALA A 44 -9.60 12.18 4.84
CA ALA A 44 -10.83 12.68 4.23
C ALA A 44 -12.12 12.05 4.80
N GLY A 45 -11.99 11.03 5.67
CA GLY A 45 -13.11 10.37 6.34
C GLY A 45 -13.53 9.03 5.73
N VAL A 46 -12.83 8.55 4.70
CA VAL A 46 -13.11 7.23 4.09
C VAL A 46 -12.70 6.13 5.07
N ARG A 47 -13.58 5.17 5.33
CA ARG A 47 -13.33 4.06 6.27
C ARG A 47 -13.44 2.68 5.63
N VAL A 48 -14.22 2.56 4.57
CA VAL A 48 -14.30 1.37 3.73
C VAL A 48 -13.42 1.59 2.50
N PHE A 49 -12.44 0.72 2.30
CA PHE A 49 -11.42 0.80 1.26
C PHE A 49 -11.60 -0.31 0.21
N SER A 50 -12.14 -1.45 0.63
CA SER A 50 -12.56 -2.52 -0.28
C SER A 50 -13.65 -3.38 0.39
N ARG A 51 -14.13 -4.38 -0.34
CA ARG A 51 -15.08 -5.38 0.14
C ARG A 51 -14.49 -6.77 -0.03
N SER A 52 -14.76 -7.68 0.92
CA SER A 52 -14.21 -9.03 0.88
C SER A 52 -14.69 -9.81 -0.35
N PHE A 53 -13.79 -10.56 -0.96
CA PHE A 53 -14.02 -11.32 -2.19
C PHE A 53 -15.32 -12.14 -2.23
N LYS A 54 -15.62 -12.86 -1.15
CA LYS A 54 -16.74 -13.82 -1.12
C LYS A 54 -18.02 -13.27 -0.49
N TYR A 55 -17.86 -12.47 0.56
CA TYR A 55 -18.97 -12.09 1.45
C TYR A 55 -19.24 -10.60 1.41
N HIS A 56 -18.48 -9.82 0.63
CA HIS A 56 -18.64 -8.38 0.50
C HIS A 56 -18.66 -7.63 1.84
N ARG A 57 -17.90 -8.14 2.81
CA ARG A 57 -17.73 -7.51 4.12
C ARG A 57 -16.88 -6.26 3.95
N PRO A 58 -17.22 -5.13 4.59
CA PRO A 58 -16.43 -3.91 4.51
C PRO A 58 -15.01 -4.16 5.04
N ARG A 59 -14.00 -3.65 4.33
CA ARG A 59 -12.58 -3.73 4.71
C ARG A 59 -12.00 -2.34 4.77
N GLY A 60 -11.35 -2.02 5.88
CA GLY A 60 -10.62 -0.77 6.09
C GLY A 60 -9.11 -0.96 6.10
N LEU A 61 -8.39 0.12 6.40
CA LEU A 61 -6.96 0.03 6.71
C LEU A 61 -6.74 -0.91 7.91
N PHE A 62 -5.78 -1.83 7.78
CA PHE A 62 -5.45 -2.81 8.81
C PHE A 62 -3.94 -2.83 9.10
N CYS A 63 -3.12 -3.30 8.15
CA CYS A 63 -1.66 -3.40 8.38
C CYS A 63 -0.91 -2.09 8.17
N VAL A 64 -1.36 -1.25 7.21
CA VAL A 64 -0.67 -0.02 6.79
C VAL A 64 0.81 -0.24 6.42
N ASP A 65 1.11 -1.43 5.90
CA ASP A 65 2.47 -1.90 5.59
C ASP A 65 2.50 -2.65 4.25
N GLY A 66 1.45 -2.46 3.42
CA GLY A 66 1.40 -3.10 2.11
C GLY A 66 1.37 -4.63 2.14
N LYS A 67 0.98 -5.28 3.26
CA LYS A 67 0.92 -6.75 3.39
C LYS A 67 -0.48 -7.34 3.30
N CYS A 68 -1.46 -6.69 3.91
CA CYS A 68 -2.85 -7.16 3.90
C CYS A 68 -3.56 -6.81 2.58
N PRO A 69 -4.59 -7.59 2.17
CA PRO A 69 -5.33 -7.35 0.93
C PRO A 69 -6.49 -6.35 1.06
N ASN A 70 -6.61 -5.63 2.18
CA ASN A 70 -7.83 -4.86 2.50
C ASN A 70 -7.95 -3.51 1.79
N CYS A 71 -6.87 -3.00 1.21
CA CYS A 71 -6.81 -1.67 0.59
C CYS A 71 -6.36 -1.75 -0.88
N LEU A 72 -6.91 -2.71 -1.63
CA LEU A 72 -6.63 -2.84 -3.06
C LEU A 72 -7.58 -1.93 -3.85
N MET A 73 -7.03 -1.08 -4.71
CA MET A 73 -7.77 -0.17 -5.58
C MET A 73 -7.16 -0.11 -6.98
N ASN A 74 -7.95 0.40 -7.92
CA ASN A 74 -7.47 0.78 -9.24
C ASN A 74 -6.86 2.19 -9.15
N VAL A 75 -5.57 2.34 -9.44
CA VAL A 75 -4.86 3.63 -9.43
C VAL A 75 -4.26 3.85 -10.80
N ASN A 76 -4.65 4.94 -11.48
CA ASN A 76 -4.13 5.32 -12.80
C ASN A 76 -4.16 4.15 -13.81
N GLY A 77 -5.27 3.40 -13.85
CA GLY A 77 -5.44 2.25 -14.75
C GLY A 77 -4.82 0.94 -14.22
N CYS A 78 -3.94 0.99 -13.23
CA CYS A 78 -3.33 -0.19 -12.62
C CYS A 78 -4.24 -0.77 -11.52
N PRO A 79 -4.71 -2.04 -11.63
CA PRO A 79 -5.49 -2.67 -10.58
C PRO A 79 -4.61 -3.22 -9.46
N ASN A 80 -5.26 -3.52 -8.33
CA ASN A 80 -4.72 -4.16 -7.15
C ASN A 80 -3.54 -3.39 -6.51
N VAL A 81 -3.54 -2.06 -6.68
CA VAL A 81 -2.54 -1.20 -6.05
C VAL A 81 -2.84 -1.11 -4.55
N ARG A 82 -1.80 -1.28 -3.74
CA ARG A 82 -1.89 -1.23 -2.27
C ARG A 82 -1.83 0.21 -1.82
N ILE A 83 -2.97 0.88 -1.76
CA ILE A 83 -3.01 2.32 -1.54
C ILE A 83 -2.45 2.78 -0.19
N CYS A 84 -2.31 1.87 0.79
CA CYS A 84 -1.70 2.21 2.07
C CYS A 84 -0.21 2.54 1.99
N THR A 85 0.49 2.06 0.95
CA THR A 85 1.91 2.30 0.70
C THR A 85 2.15 3.14 -0.56
N GLU A 86 1.16 3.24 -1.44
CA GLU A 86 1.26 4.04 -2.67
C GLU A 86 1.26 5.54 -2.35
N PRO A 87 2.33 6.30 -2.66
CA PRO A 87 2.36 7.74 -2.49
C PRO A 87 1.27 8.43 -3.30
N VAL A 88 0.64 9.47 -2.76
CA VAL A 88 -0.32 10.27 -3.54
C VAL A 88 0.41 11.32 -4.37
N ASN A 89 0.05 11.41 -5.65
CA ASN A 89 0.56 12.40 -6.59
C ASN A 89 -0.57 13.30 -7.10
N GLU A 90 -0.19 14.48 -7.61
CA GLU A 90 -1.14 15.44 -8.16
C GLU A 90 -1.84 14.85 -9.39
N GLY A 91 -3.18 14.87 -9.38
CA GLY A 91 -4.00 14.40 -10.49
C GLY A 91 -4.23 12.89 -10.55
N ASP A 92 -3.82 12.13 -9.52
CA ASP A 92 -4.07 10.69 -9.46
C ASP A 92 -5.57 10.35 -9.63
N LYS A 93 -5.84 9.27 -10.36
CA LYS A 93 -7.19 8.72 -10.58
C LYS A 93 -7.33 7.40 -9.85
N VAL A 94 -8.05 7.44 -8.74
CA VAL A 94 -8.27 6.29 -7.87
C VAL A 94 -9.72 5.84 -7.98
N ARG A 95 -9.94 4.54 -8.17
CA ARG A 95 -11.26 3.91 -8.17
C ARG A 95 -11.28 2.73 -7.23
N HIS A 96 -12.38 2.58 -6.50
CA HIS A 96 -12.56 1.39 -5.68
C HIS A 96 -12.63 0.13 -6.54
N GLN A 97 -12.29 -0.99 -5.91
CA GLN A 97 -12.47 -2.31 -6.48
C GLN A 97 -13.53 -3.08 -5.71
N ASN A 98 -14.17 -4.01 -6.42
CA ASN A 98 -15.05 -5.01 -5.81
C ASN A 98 -16.25 -4.45 -5.02
N ALA A 99 -16.91 -3.39 -5.47
CA ALA A 99 -18.16 -2.94 -4.85
C ALA A 99 -19.14 -2.42 -5.91
N TRP A 100 -20.44 -2.61 -5.67
CA TRP A 100 -21.46 -2.06 -6.55
C TRP A 100 -22.77 -1.73 -5.82
N PRO A 101 -23.35 -0.52 -5.98
CA PRO A 101 -22.85 0.61 -6.79
C PRO A 101 -21.71 1.40 -6.15
N SER A 102 -21.45 1.25 -4.86
CA SER A 102 -20.39 2.00 -4.14
C SER A 102 -19.82 1.20 -2.98
N LEU A 103 -18.71 1.67 -2.39
CA LEU A 103 -18.12 1.04 -1.21
C LEU A 103 -19.02 1.04 0.02
N GLU A 104 -19.85 2.07 0.21
CA GLU A 104 -20.77 2.17 1.36
C GLU A 104 -22.06 1.38 1.13
N LEU A 105 -22.61 1.48 -0.08
CA LEU A 105 -23.81 0.78 -0.52
C LEU A 105 -23.42 -0.29 -1.54
N ASP A 106 -23.11 -1.49 -1.06
CA ASP A 106 -22.77 -2.66 -1.88
C ASP A 106 -23.92 -3.69 -1.84
N PHE A 107 -24.61 -3.92 -2.95
CA PHE A 107 -25.74 -4.85 -2.99
C PHE A 107 -25.31 -6.31 -2.79
N LEU A 108 -24.07 -6.64 -3.13
CA LEU A 108 -23.53 -7.98 -2.91
C LEU A 108 -23.26 -8.25 -1.43
N SER A 109 -23.35 -7.25 -0.54
CA SER A 109 -23.25 -7.44 0.91
C SER A 109 -24.37 -8.33 1.48
N ILE A 110 -25.45 -8.59 0.72
CA ILE A 110 -26.47 -9.57 1.13
C ILE A 110 -25.89 -10.99 1.28
N THR A 111 -24.82 -11.31 0.54
CA THR A 111 -24.13 -12.61 0.62
C THR A 111 -23.54 -12.87 2.01
N GLU A 112 -23.24 -11.83 2.78
CA GLU A 112 -22.83 -11.94 4.18
C GLU A 112 -23.92 -12.59 5.04
N LYS A 113 -25.19 -12.24 4.81
CA LYS A 113 -26.33 -12.80 5.58
C LYS A 113 -26.64 -14.25 5.22
N LEU A 114 -26.15 -14.70 4.06
CA LEU A 114 -26.32 -16.06 3.55
C LEU A 114 -25.06 -16.91 3.77
N ASP A 115 -24.10 -16.45 4.57
CA ASP A 115 -22.83 -17.13 4.80
C ASP A 115 -22.99 -18.57 5.28
N ARG A 116 -24.02 -18.86 6.09
CA ARG A 116 -24.41 -20.21 6.53
C ARG A 116 -24.66 -21.19 5.38
N PHE A 117 -25.12 -20.71 4.23
CA PHE A 117 -25.38 -21.53 3.04
C PHE A 117 -24.20 -21.60 2.08
N LEU A 118 -23.17 -20.78 2.31
CA LEU A 118 -21.97 -20.69 1.50
C LEU A 118 -20.75 -21.13 2.32
N PRO A 119 -20.65 -22.40 2.77
CA PRO A 119 -19.49 -22.87 3.50
C PRO A 119 -18.21 -22.80 2.65
N PRO A 120 -17.02 -22.87 3.27
CA PRO A 120 -15.76 -23.01 2.53
C PRO A 120 -15.85 -24.15 1.50
N GLY A 121 -15.40 -23.88 0.28
CA GLY A 121 -15.42 -24.84 -0.83
C GLY A 121 -16.77 -25.10 -1.50
N PHE A 122 -17.85 -24.38 -1.13
CA PHE A 122 -19.14 -24.44 -1.82
C PHE A 122 -18.99 -24.29 -3.34
N TYR A 123 -18.23 -23.27 -3.76
CA TYR A 123 -18.01 -22.93 -5.16
C TYR A 123 -17.33 -24.05 -5.96
N TYR A 124 -16.43 -24.82 -5.36
CA TYR A 124 -15.81 -25.98 -6.00
C TYR A 124 -16.78 -27.14 -6.23
N LYS A 125 -17.89 -27.21 -5.49
CA LYS A 125 -18.87 -28.31 -5.59
C LYS A 125 -20.06 -27.95 -6.48
N THR A 126 -20.52 -26.71 -6.43
CA THR A 126 -21.75 -26.27 -7.11
C THR A 126 -21.49 -25.57 -8.44
N MET A 127 -20.29 -25.02 -8.67
CA MET A 127 -20.01 -24.17 -9.84
C MET A 127 -19.00 -24.78 -10.84
N ILE A 128 -18.72 -26.09 -10.75
CA ILE A 128 -17.82 -26.82 -11.67
C ILE A 128 -18.54 -27.52 -12.84
N ASN A 129 -19.87 -27.42 -12.93
CA ASN A 129 -20.61 -28.05 -14.03
C ASN A 129 -20.35 -27.29 -15.36
N PRO A 130 -19.73 -27.92 -16.37
CA PRO A 130 -19.34 -27.25 -17.61
C PRO A 130 -20.51 -26.60 -18.36
N ARG A 131 -21.73 -27.15 -18.22
CA ARG A 131 -22.91 -26.67 -18.95
C ARG A 131 -23.37 -25.28 -18.52
N PHE A 132 -23.16 -24.92 -17.25
CA PHE A 132 -23.61 -23.63 -16.70
C PHE A 132 -22.45 -22.66 -16.46
N TRP A 133 -21.20 -23.14 -16.54
CA TRP A 133 -20.01 -22.33 -16.30
C TRP A 133 -19.94 -21.09 -17.20
N HIS A 134 -20.15 -21.24 -18.50
CA HIS A 134 -20.09 -20.11 -19.45
C HIS A 134 -21.14 -19.01 -19.20
N LEU A 135 -22.25 -19.35 -18.52
CA LEU A 135 -23.28 -18.39 -18.11
C LEU A 135 -22.93 -17.74 -16.76
N ALA A 136 -22.38 -18.52 -15.82
CA ALA A 136 -22.05 -18.07 -14.48
C ALA A 136 -20.72 -17.28 -14.41
N GLU A 137 -19.74 -17.62 -15.25
CA GLU A 137 -18.38 -17.08 -15.24
C GLU A 137 -18.33 -15.56 -15.36
N PRO A 138 -19.04 -14.88 -16.29
CA PRO A 138 -18.96 -13.43 -16.40
C PRO A 138 -19.49 -12.72 -15.15
N PHE A 139 -20.55 -13.26 -14.54
CA PHE A 139 -21.13 -12.74 -13.31
C PHE A 139 -20.17 -12.94 -12.13
N LEU A 140 -19.66 -14.16 -11.97
CA LEU A 140 -18.70 -14.49 -10.91
C LEU A 140 -17.41 -13.69 -11.05
N ARG A 141 -16.88 -13.51 -12.26
CA ARG A 141 -15.69 -12.70 -12.52
C ARG A 141 -15.89 -11.23 -12.13
N ARG A 142 -17.09 -10.69 -12.37
CA ARG A 142 -17.45 -9.32 -11.95
C ARG A 142 -17.60 -9.21 -10.43
N ALA A 143 -18.23 -10.20 -9.78
CA ALA A 143 -18.40 -10.25 -8.33
C ALA A 143 -17.11 -10.63 -7.57
N ALA A 144 -16.15 -11.26 -8.24
CA ALA A 144 -14.86 -11.67 -7.72
C ALA A 144 -13.91 -10.51 -7.44
N GLY A 145 -14.24 -9.28 -7.86
CA GLY A 145 -13.52 -8.11 -7.39
C GLY A 145 -12.09 -7.94 -7.86
N LEU A 146 -11.68 -8.71 -8.88
CA LEU A 146 -10.39 -8.56 -9.51
C LEU A 146 -10.42 -7.23 -10.27
N GLY A 147 -9.52 -6.30 -9.94
CA GLY A 147 -9.50 -4.97 -10.53
C GLY A 147 -9.45 -4.99 -12.07
N GLU A 148 -9.86 -3.88 -12.68
CA GLU A 148 -9.97 -3.78 -14.14
C GLU A 148 -8.62 -3.37 -14.75
N ILE A 149 -8.27 -3.94 -15.90
CA ILE A 149 -7.11 -3.55 -16.71
C ILE A 149 -7.62 -2.94 -18.01
N ASP A 150 -7.10 -1.77 -18.37
CA ASP A 150 -7.30 -1.24 -19.72
C ASP A 150 -6.34 -1.94 -20.70
N ILE A 151 -6.91 -2.73 -21.61
CA ILE A 151 -6.15 -3.48 -22.61
C ILE A 151 -5.71 -2.62 -23.81
N GLN A 152 -6.25 -1.41 -23.94
CA GLN A 152 -5.88 -0.46 -25.00
C GLN A 152 -4.76 0.46 -24.54
N GLU A 153 -4.59 0.62 -23.24
CA GLU A 153 -3.51 1.41 -22.65
C GLU A 153 -2.17 0.70 -22.89
N ARG A 154 -1.34 1.30 -23.75
CA ARG A 154 0.05 0.85 -23.92
C ARG A 154 0.87 1.45 -22.80
N SER A 155 1.51 0.60 -21.99
CA SER A 155 2.41 1.07 -20.93
C SER A 155 3.50 1.95 -21.53
N SER A 156 3.57 3.21 -21.09
CA SER A 156 4.69 4.11 -21.40
C SER A 156 5.91 3.85 -20.52
N HIS A 157 5.78 2.93 -19.54
CA HIS A 157 6.84 2.59 -18.62
C HIS A 157 8.02 1.94 -19.35
N HIS A 158 9.16 2.62 -19.27
CA HIS A 158 10.44 2.05 -19.65
C HIS A 158 11.01 1.33 -18.43
N CYS A 159 11.23 0.03 -18.55
CA CYS A 159 11.89 -0.77 -17.54
C CYS A 159 13.23 -1.23 -18.11
N GLU A 160 14.32 -0.87 -17.42
CA GLU A 160 15.66 -1.32 -17.74
C GLU A 160 16.15 -2.24 -16.63
N HIS A 161 16.81 -3.33 -17.01
CA HIS A 161 17.47 -4.21 -16.05
C HIS A 161 18.92 -3.75 -15.89
N VAL A 162 19.31 -3.51 -14.64
CA VAL A 162 20.69 -3.14 -14.27
C VAL A 162 21.33 -4.31 -13.54
N TYR A 163 22.59 -4.61 -13.89
CA TYR A 163 23.39 -5.65 -13.25
C TYR A 163 24.56 -5.00 -12.54
N GLU A 164 24.65 -5.23 -11.23
CA GLU A 164 25.68 -4.65 -10.38
C GLU A 164 26.26 -5.71 -9.43
N TYR A 165 27.49 -5.50 -9.00
CA TYR A 165 28.18 -6.39 -8.07
C TYR A 165 28.32 -5.70 -6.71
N CYS A 166 28.12 -6.45 -5.63
CA CYS A 166 28.45 -6.07 -4.26
C CYS A 166 29.19 -7.23 -3.58
N ASP A 167 29.88 -6.94 -2.49
CA ASP A 167 30.50 -7.98 -1.68
C ASP A 167 29.48 -8.56 -0.69
N VAL A 168 28.59 -7.70 -0.19
CA VAL A 168 27.46 -8.08 0.67
C VAL A 168 26.18 -7.37 0.22
N ALA A 169 25.07 -8.12 0.16
CA ALA A 169 23.73 -7.56 0.00
C ALA A 169 22.94 -7.70 1.31
N ILE A 170 22.45 -6.59 1.84
CA ILE A 170 21.63 -6.50 3.04
C ILE A 170 20.20 -6.17 2.62
N VAL A 171 19.25 -7.02 2.98
CA VAL A 171 17.82 -6.84 2.70
C VAL A 171 17.11 -6.38 3.98
N GLY A 172 16.59 -5.16 3.95
CA GLY A 172 15.90 -4.48 5.04
C GLY A 172 16.73 -3.33 5.63
N GLY A 173 16.33 -2.11 5.32
CA GLY A 173 16.82 -0.82 5.83
C GLY A 173 16.35 -0.44 7.23
N GLY A 174 15.99 -1.41 8.06
CA GLY A 174 15.70 -1.20 9.47
C GLY A 174 16.96 -0.97 10.31
N PRO A 175 16.85 -0.81 11.64
CA PRO A 175 18.01 -0.58 12.51
C PRO A 175 19.08 -1.67 12.41
N ALA A 176 18.67 -2.93 12.30
CA ALA A 176 19.61 -4.05 12.16
C ALA A 176 20.39 -3.98 10.84
N GLY A 177 19.69 -3.76 9.72
CA GLY A 177 20.34 -3.68 8.41
C GLY A 177 21.20 -2.44 8.23
N MET A 178 20.75 -1.29 8.74
CA MET A 178 21.58 -0.07 8.76
C MET A 178 22.82 -0.24 9.63
N ALA A 179 22.71 -0.84 10.82
CA ALA A 179 23.87 -1.09 11.68
C ALA A 179 24.89 -2.03 10.99
N ALA A 180 24.42 -3.11 10.37
CA ALA A 180 25.27 -4.01 9.61
C ALA A 180 25.93 -3.32 8.40
N ALA A 181 25.17 -2.51 7.65
CA ALA A 181 25.67 -1.75 6.51
C ALA A 181 26.75 -0.75 6.92
N LEU A 182 26.54 -0.03 8.03
CA LEU A 182 27.50 0.94 8.56
C LEU A 182 28.80 0.28 9.00
N GLU A 183 28.73 -0.88 9.67
CA GLU A 183 29.93 -1.59 10.10
C GLU A 183 30.76 -2.08 8.91
N MET A 184 30.10 -2.68 7.92
CA MET A 184 30.78 -3.14 6.70
C MET A 184 31.34 -1.98 5.87
N ALA A 185 30.63 -0.86 5.80
CA ALA A 185 31.11 0.35 5.13
C ALA A 185 32.36 0.94 5.83
N ASN A 186 32.46 0.87 7.15
CA ASN A 186 33.66 1.27 7.89
C ASN A 186 34.88 0.41 7.53
N GLU A 187 34.66 -0.88 7.23
CA GLU A 187 35.69 -1.78 6.72
C GLU A 187 35.96 -1.64 5.20
N LYS A 188 35.31 -0.67 4.55
CA LYS A 188 35.39 -0.41 3.09
C LYS A 188 34.93 -1.59 2.24
N ILE A 189 34.01 -2.40 2.77
CA ILE A 189 33.32 -3.45 2.02
C ILE A 189 32.21 -2.77 1.20
N ARG A 190 32.04 -3.18 -0.06
CA ARG A 190 30.98 -2.66 -0.93
C ARG A 190 29.66 -3.36 -0.62
N VAL A 191 28.64 -2.59 -0.23
CA VAL A 191 27.41 -3.12 0.37
C VAL A 191 26.17 -2.58 -0.31
N PHE A 192 25.27 -3.46 -0.74
CA PHE A 192 23.95 -3.03 -1.18
C PHE A 192 22.96 -3.15 -0.03
N LEU A 193 22.42 -2.00 0.41
CA LEU A 193 21.31 -1.96 1.36
C LEU A 193 20.00 -1.76 0.58
N ILE A 194 19.14 -2.77 0.61
CA ILE A 194 17.91 -2.84 -0.18
C ILE A 194 16.71 -2.81 0.77
N ASP A 195 15.78 -1.89 0.58
CA ASP A 195 14.55 -1.78 1.36
C ASP A 195 13.36 -1.53 0.44
N ASP A 196 12.17 -1.99 0.86
CA ASP A 196 10.93 -1.82 0.10
C ASP A 196 10.17 -0.52 0.45
N GLN A 197 10.62 0.20 1.47
CA GLN A 197 10.07 1.49 1.90
C GLN A 197 10.80 2.66 1.23
N PRO A 198 10.11 3.82 1.08
CA PRO A 198 10.72 5.01 0.49
C PRO A 198 11.85 5.63 1.31
N GLU A 199 11.91 5.35 2.63
CA GLU A 199 12.94 5.86 3.52
C GLU A 199 13.40 4.77 4.49
N LEU A 200 14.70 4.78 4.80
CA LEU A 200 15.34 3.89 5.76
C LEU A 200 14.86 4.17 7.20
N GLY A 201 15.15 3.23 8.10
CA GLY A 201 14.77 3.30 9.52
C GLY A 201 13.80 2.20 9.93
N GLY A 202 13.10 1.59 8.97
CA GLY A 202 12.10 0.55 9.23
C GLY A 202 11.14 0.98 10.35
N HIS A 203 11.05 0.17 11.40
CA HIS A 203 10.14 0.44 12.52
C HIS A 203 10.47 1.67 13.37
N LEU A 204 11.67 2.23 13.25
CA LEU A 204 12.04 3.44 13.98
C LEU A 204 11.26 4.68 13.50
N ARG A 205 10.76 4.66 12.27
CA ARG A 205 9.98 5.76 11.70
C ARG A 205 8.62 5.96 12.39
N TYR A 206 8.10 4.89 13.01
CA TYR A 206 6.80 4.90 13.68
C TYR A 206 6.86 4.47 15.15
N SER A 207 8.04 4.16 15.68
CA SER A 207 8.22 3.93 17.12
C SER A 207 8.12 5.24 17.88
N ILE A 208 7.22 5.29 18.86
CA ILE A 208 7.11 6.39 19.83
C ILE A 208 8.01 6.19 21.06
N SER A 209 8.58 4.99 21.20
CA SER A 209 9.49 4.67 22.30
C SER A 209 10.92 5.01 21.89
N ALA A 210 11.61 5.77 22.73
CA ALA A 210 13.06 5.90 22.64
C ALA A 210 13.68 4.50 22.73
N LEU A 211 14.48 4.12 21.74
CA LEU A 211 15.29 2.91 21.85
C LEU A 211 16.30 3.14 22.98
N THR A 212 16.06 2.53 24.13
CA THR A 212 17.12 2.34 25.13
C THR A 212 18.01 1.21 24.63
N GLY A 213 18.87 1.53 23.66
CA GLY A 213 20.00 0.68 23.30
C GLY A 213 21.02 0.62 24.46
N PRO A 214 22.09 -0.18 24.31
CA PRO A 214 23.20 -0.12 25.26
C PRO A 214 23.68 1.32 25.45
N ALA A 215 24.09 1.67 26.68
CA ALA A 215 24.34 3.05 27.11
C ALA A 215 25.30 3.85 26.20
N GLU A 216 26.12 3.15 25.43
CA GLU A 216 27.05 3.71 24.45
C GLU A 216 26.40 4.39 23.23
N PHE A 217 25.10 4.15 22.96
CA PHE A 217 24.36 4.72 21.83
C PHE A 217 23.20 5.67 22.24
N ALA A 218 22.89 5.78 23.53
CA ALA A 218 21.85 6.68 24.01
C ALA A 218 22.25 8.16 23.80
N GLY A 219 21.39 8.93 23.12
CA GLY A 219 21.59 10.37 22.92
C GLY A 219 22.58 10.77 21.81
N LYS A 220 23.06 9.83 20.99
CA LYS A 220 23.87 10.15 19.81
C LYS A 220 22.96 10.35 18.59
N SER A 221 22.89 11.58 18.08
CA SER A 221 22.23 11.88 16.80
C SER A 221 23.16 11.50 15.65
N GLY A 222 22.76 10.54 14.82
CA GLY A 222 23.39 10.36 13.50
C GLY A 222 23.14 11.60 12.65
N ARG A 223 24.21 12.28 12.21
CA ARG A 223 24.10 13.35 11.23
C ARG A 223 23.92 12.72 9.85
N GLU A 224 22.71 12.84 9.31
CA GLU A 224 22.43 12.61 7.90
C GLU A 224 23.05 13.77 7.09
N THR A 225 24.03 13.49 6.25
CA THR A 225 24.51 14.43 5.24
C THR A 225 23.66 14.28 3.98
N PRO A 226 23.02 15.36 3.47
CA PRO A 226 22.19 15.25 2.29
C PRO A 226 23.08 15.24 1.05
N ARG A 227 23.00 14.18 0.22
CA ARG A 227 23.13 14.30 -1.24
C ARG A 227 22.76 12.99 -1.96
N ASN A 228 21.72 13.15 -2.76
CA ASN A 228 21.40 12.46 -4.01
C ASN A 228 20.85 11.03 -3.98
N ARG A 229 19.84 10.88 -4.84
CA ARG A 229 19.08 9.68 -5.19
C ARG A 229 20.01 8.55 -5.64
N PHE A 230 19.63 7.32 -5.30
CA PHE A 230 20.32 6.03 -5.47
C PHE A 230 21.42 5.75 -4.44
N TRP A 231 21.19 4.76 -3.58
CA TRP A 231 22.19 4.23 -2.66
C TRP A 231 22.88 3.02 -3.32
N LEU A 232 24.01 3.29 -3.97
CA LEU A 232 25.10 2.34 -4.14
C LEU A 232 26.17 2.74 -3.10
N LEU A 233 26.51 1.86 -2.15
CA LEU A 233 27.72 1.96 -1.32
C LEU A 233 28.79 1.04 -1.90
#